data_AF-A0A202DKC5-F1
#
_entry.id   AF-A0A202DKC5-F1
#
_cell.length_a   1.000
_cell.length_b   1.000
_cell.length_c   1.000
_cell.angle_alpha   90.00
_cell.angle_beta   90.00
_cell.angle_gamma   90.00
#
_symmetry.space_group_name_H-M   'P 1'
#
loop_
_entity.id
_entity.type
_entity.pdbx_description
1 polymer ?
#
loop_
_entity_poly.entity_id
_entity_poly.type
_entity_poly.pdbx_seq_one_letter_code
_entity_poly.pdbx_strand_id
1 'polypeptide(L)'
;MISRLIFSSHQKAFSLIFRPGCTYTFDPSGRPIGFYIDKRFYGRGLDGTIKEKSWEGAKDEFDRFVETVSDNRKKEIYGSLYNDLEKAENHVQDKKPYELFIPDISSNENGHIAQKILSLVRSWTSERLLDDEKEFHRLYRPISILPPDQYFTVIIQIAEGCPWNKCAFCGFYRGRSFRIRPLQEIKEHIKEVASYFGEGLSLRRTVFLSDANAFSMPHKDLLPILKEVQHHFPIQT
;
A
#
# COMPACT_ATOMS: atom_id res chain seq x y z
N MET A 1 23.89 13.22 -12.21
CA MET A 1 23.09 13.65 -13.38
C MET A 1 21.85 12.78 -13.42
N ILE A 2 20.65 13.37 -13.37
CA ILE A 2 19.40 12.66 -13.66
C ILE A 2 19.44 12.36 -15.16
N SER A 3 19.63 11.09 -15.52
CA SER A 3 19.79 10.71 -16.94
C SER A 3 18.45 10.43 -17.62
N ARG A 4 17.37 10.21 -16.85
CA ARG A 4 16.02 9.91 -17.35
C ARG A 4 15.06 9.92 -16.16
N LEU A 5 14.01 10.74 -16.16
CA LEU A 5 12.78 10.34 -15.46
C LEU A 5 12.09 9.33 -16.36
N ILE A 6 11.63 8.21 -15.79
CA ILE A 6 10.69 7.30 -16.45
C ILE A 6 9.54 7.12 -15.48
N PHE A 7 8.35 7.46 -15.96
CA PHE A 7 7.11 7.08 -15.33
C PHE A 7 6.73 5.74 -15.93
N SER A 8 6.38 4.74 -15.13
CA SER A 8 5.85 3.48 -15.64
C SER A 8 4.57 3.17 -14.90
N SER A 9 3.44 3.21 -15.61
CA SER A 9 2.14 2.80 -15.09
C SER A 9 1.88 1.37 -15.55
N HIS A 10 2.09 0.40 -14.66
CA HIS A 10 1.67 -0.99 -14.88
C HIS A 10 0.69 -1.33 -13.76
N GLN A 11 -0.57 -1.61 -14.12
CA GLN A 11 -1.65 -1.93 -13.18
C GLN A 11 -1.82 -0.88 -12.08
N LYS A 12 -2.37 0.28 -12.44
CA LYS A 12 -2.91 1.28 -11.50
C LYS A 12 -1.92 1.78 -10.43
N ALA A 13 -0.63 1.46 -10.49
CA ALA A 13 0.45 2.08 -9.71
C ALA A 13 1.42 2.73 -10.69
N PHE A 14 2.23 3.68 -10.23
CA PHE A 14 3.27 4.26 -11.05
C PHE A 14 4.63 4.25 -10.37
N SER A 15 5.69 4.13 -11.18
CA SER A 15 7.07 4.21 -10.70
C SER A 15 7.81 5.38 -11.28
N LEU A 16 8.65 6.04 -10.49
CA LEU A 16 9.56 7.11 -10.88
C LEU A 16 11.00 6.60 -10.80
N ILE A 17 11.71 6.62 -11.92
CA ILE A 17 13.13 6.28 -12.00
C ILE A 17 13.92 7.58 -12.07
N PHE A 18 14.83 7.86 -11.14
CA PHE A 18 15.59 9.13 -11.12
C PHE A 18 17.03 8.96 -11.59
N ARG A 19 17.63 7.82 -11.27
CA ARG A 19 19.01 7.44 -11.61
C ARG A 19 19.12 5.93 -11.69
N PRO A 20 20.13 5.38 -12.39
CA PRO A 20 20.35 3.94 -12.42
C PRO A 20 20.39 3.36 -11.00
N GLY A 21 19.60 2.30 -10.76
CA GLY A 21 19.51 1.67 -9.44
C GLY A 21 18.63 2.40 -8.42
N CYS A 22 17.87 3.42 -8.81
CA CYS A 22 16.99 4.18 -7.93
C CYS A 22 15.60 4.39 -8.54
N THR A 23 14.65 3.56 -8.10
CA THR A 23 13.25 3.57 -8.53
C THR A 23 12.33 3.67 -7.32
N TYR A 24 11.31 4.51 -7.38
CA TYR A 24 10.31 4.66 -6.33
C TYR A 24 8.94 4.35 -6.90
N THR A 25 8.17 3.49 -6.24
CA THR A 25 6.84 3.06 -6.68
C THR A 25 5.78 3.64 -5.76
N PHE A 26 4.71 4.16 -6.36
CA PHE A 26 3.62 4.85 -5.69
C PHE A 26 2.27 4.28 -6.11
N ASP A 27 1.29 4.37 -5.22
CA ASP A 27 -0.12 4.19 -5.60
C ASP A 27 -0.67 5.41 -6.35
N PRO A 28 -1.89 5.37 -6.92
CA PRO A 28 -2.52 6.49 -7.63
C PRO A 28 -2.70 7.76 -6.83
N SER A 29 -2.69 7.68 -5.50
CA SER A 29 -2.76 8.85 -4.63
C SER A 29 -1.39 9.48 -4.39
N GLY A 30 -0.32 8.90 -4.95
CA GLY A 30 1.08 9.29 -4.74
C GLY A 30 1.70 8.72 -3.47
N ARG A 31 1.02 7.81 -2.76
CA ARG A 31 1.55 7.20 -1.53
C ARG A 31 2.71 6.28 -1.91
N PRO A 32 3.90 6.42 -1.29
CA PRO A 32 5.01 5.51 -1.56
C PRO A 32 4.67 4.10 -1.05
N ILE A 33 4.84 3.09 -1.91
CA ILE A 33 4.57 1.68 -1.60
C ILE A 33 5.80 0.78 -1.81
N GLY A 34 6.80 1.25 -2.57
CA GLY A 34 8.02 0.49 -2.80
C GLY A 34 9.20 1.36 -3.20
N PHE A 35 10.41 0.85 -2.93
CA PHE A 35 11.67 1.50 -3.25
C PHE A 35 12.63 0.45 -3.79
N TYR A 36 13.38 0.80 -4.82
CA TYR A 36 14.53 0.06 -5.30
C TYR A 36 15.71 1.01 -5.26
N ILE A 37 16.64 0.78 -4.34
CA ILE A 37 17.78 1.67 -4.07
C ILE A 37 19.03 0.80 -3.96
N ASP A 38 20.04 1.10 -4.78
CA ASP A 38 21.35 0.45 -4.75
C ASP A 38 21.27 -1.09 -4.79
N LYS A 39 20.45 -1.61 -5.72
CA LYS A 39 20.18 -3.06 -5.94
C LYS A 39 19.38 -3.75 -4.82
N ARG A 40 18.83 -3.02 -3.86
CA ARG A 40 17.98 -3.55 -2.79
C ARG A 40 16.53 -3.15 -3.00
N PHE A 41 15.61 -4.08 -2.73
CA PHE A 41 14.18 -3.84 -2.83
C PHE A 41 13.58 -3.63 -1.45
N TYR A 42 12.73 -2.62 -1.32
CA TYR A 42 12.05 -2.26 -0.09
C TYR A 42 10.56 -2.15 -0.38
N GLY A 43 9.73 -2.79 0.45
CA GLY A 43 8.28 -2.60 0.43
C GLY A 43 7.82 -1.84 1.66
N ARG A 44 6.98 -0.83 1.48
CA ARG A 44 6.32 -0.13 2.60
C ARG A 44 4.95 -0.75 2.88
N GLY A 45 4.73 -1.17 4.12
CA GLY A 45 3.41 -1.52 4.63
C GLY A 45 2.56 -0.28 4.92
N LEU A 46 1.25 -0.45 4.96
CA LEU A 46 0.31 0.61 5.38
C LEU A 46 0.48 0.96 6.86
N ASP A 47 1.01 0.02 7.65
CA ASP A 47 1.43 0.20 9.05
C ASP A 47 2.72 1.03 9.21
N GLY A 48 3.26 1.57 8.12
CA GLY A 48 4.48 2.37 8.09
C GLY A 48 5.77 1.56 8.18
N THR A 49 5.71 0.23 8.34
CA THR A 49 6.91 -0.60 8.34
C THR A 49 7.52 -0.64 6.94
N ILE A 50 8.86 -0.66 6.86
CA ILE A 50 9.57 -0.91 5.61
C ILE A 50 10.26 -2.25 5.74
N LYS A 51 10.05 -3.13 4.77
CA LYS A 51 10.70 -4.43 4.70
C LYS A 51 11.67 -4.47 3.54
N GLU A 52 12.92 -4.76 3.81
CA GLU A 52 13.91 -5.09 2.79
C GLU A 52 13.67 -6.53 2.30
N LYS A 53 13.78 -6.73 0.99
CA LYS A 53 13.74 -8.04 0.34
C LYS A 53 15.09 -8.26 -0.33
N SER A 54 15.77 -9.32 0.07
CA SER A 54 17.02 -9.77 -0.54
C SER A 54 16.90 -11.23 -0.97
N TRP A 55 17.77 -11.61 -1.89
CA TRP A 55 17.90 -12.96 -2.40
C TRP A 55 19.37 -13.34 -2.31
N GLU A 56 19.68 -14.49 -1.71
CA GLU A 56 21.02 -15.06 -1.70
C GLU A 56 20.97 -16.43 -2.36
N GLY A 57 21.97 -16.78 -3.15
CA GLY A 57 22.04 -18.05 -3.88
C GLY A 57 22.12 -17.90 -5.39
N ALA A 58 22.03 -19.02 -6.09
CA ALA A 58 22.10 -19.10 -7.55
C ALA A 58 20.71 -18.90 -8.19
N LYS A 59 20.68 -18.69 -9.51
CA LYS A 59 19.49 -18.30 -10.27
C LYS A 59 18.28 -19.25 -10.11
N ASP A 60 18.53 -20.51 -9.73
CA ASP A 60 17.52 -21.57 -9.58
C ASP A 60 17.41 -22.13 -8.13
N GLU A 61 18.31 -21.70 -7.23
CA GLU A 61 18.29 -22.00 -5.79
C GLU A 61 18.67 -20.74 -5.03
N PHE A 62 17.66 -19.96 -4.67
CA PHE A 62 17.84 -18.75 -3.88
C PHE A 62 16.96 -18.78 -2.64
N ASP A 63 17.55 -18.37 -1.53
CA ASP A 63 16.82 -18.06 -0.31
C ASP A 63 16.35 -16.61 -0.37
N ARG A 64 15.06 -16.41 -0.06
CA ARG A 64 14.46 -15.09 0.02
C ARG A 64 14.42 -14.64 1.48
N PHE A 65 15.11 -13.55 1.78
CA PHE A 65 15.11 -12.93 3.10
C PHE A 65 14.21 -11.69 3.10
N VAL A 66 13.48 -11.51 4.19
CA VAL A 66 12.62 -10.35 4.40
C VAL A 66 12.84 -9.82 5.80
N GLU A 67 13.43 -8.64 5.90
CA GLU A 67 13.82 -8.03 7.17
C GLU A 67 13.16 -6.67 7.35
N THR A 68 12.73 -6.36 8.58
CA THR A 68 12.22 -5.03 8.91
C THR A 68 13.40 -4.06 9.00
N VAL A 69 13.31 -2.97 8.26
CA VAL A 69 14.33 -1.93 8.21
C VAL A 69 14.33 -1.11 9.51
N SER A 70 15.51 -0.73 10.00
CA SER A 70 15.67 0.11 11.18
C SER A 70 15.17 1.55 10.95
N ASP A 71 14.84 2.28 12.02
CA ASP A 71 14.37 3.66 11.90
C ASP A 71 15.39 4.59 11.23
N ASN A 72 16.69 4.40 11.49
CA ASN A 72 17.73 5.18 10.83
C ASN A 72 17.75 4.92 9.33
N ARG A 73 17.64 3.66 8.92
CA ARG A 73 17.60 3.30 7.50
C ARG A 73 16.28 3.72 6.83
N LYS A 74 15.14 3.70 7.55
CA LYS A 74 13.86 4.29 7.09
C LYS A 74 14.03 5.78 6.80
N LYS A 75 14.71 6.54 7.68
CA LYS A 75 15.03 7.97 7.46
C LYS A 75 15.92 8.18 6.24
N GLU A 76 16.95 7.35 6.05
CA GLU A 76 17.82 7.41 4.86
C GLU A 76 17.05 7.18 3.56
N ILE A 77 16.17 6.16 3.52
CA ILE A 77 15.35 5.84 2.35
C ILE A 77 14.45 7.03 1.97
N TYR A 78 13.75 7.61 2.95
CA TYR A 78 12.90 8.78 2.69
C TYR A 78 13.73 10.03 2.35
N GLY A 79 14.89 10.23 2.99
CA GLY A 79 15.80 11.31 2.65
C GLY A 79 16.27 11.23 1.19
N SER A 80 16.62 10.03 0.71
CA SER A 80 16.95 9.79 -0.70
C SER A 80 15.78 10.14 -1.62
N LEU A 81 14.56 9.66 -1.28
CA LEU A 81 13.35 9.97 -2.04
C LEU A 81 13.13 11.48 -2.17
N TYR A 82 13.16 12.22 -1.07
CA TYR A 82 12.87 13.65 -1.09
C TYR A 82 13.93 14.48 -1.83
N ASN A 83 15.21 14.11 -1.69
CA ASN A 83 16.30 14.73 -2.44
C ASN A 83 16.21 14.43 -3.96
N ASP A 84 15.80 13.22 -4.33
CA ASP A 84 15.59 12.89 -5.74
C ASP A 84 14.36 13.62 -6.32
N LEU A 85 13.27 13.73 -5.54
CA LEU A 85 12.08 14.51 -5.91
C LEU A 85 12.40 15.99 -6.17
N GLU A 86 13.14 16.63 -5.26
CA GLU A 86 13.56 18.03 -5.41
C GLU A 86 14.38 18.24 -6.70
N LYS A 87 15.31 17.33 -6.99
CA LYS A 87 16.10 17.41 -8.23
C LYS A 87 15.24 17.22 -9.48
N ALA A 88 14.24 16.35 -9.45
CA ALA A 88 13.32 16.17 -10.57
C ALA A 88 12.42 17.39 -10.80
N GLU A 89 11.93 18.03 -9.74
CA GLU A 89 11.16 19.27 -9.84
C GLU A 89 11.98 20.36 -10.51
N ASN A 90 13.22 20.58 -10.05
CA ASN A 90 14.15 21.53 -10.68
C ASN A 90 14.42 21.17 -12.15
N HIS A 91 14.60 19.88 -12.47
CA HIS A 91 14.82 19.42 -13.84
C HIS A 91 13.62 19.69 -14.77
N VAL A 92 12.40 19.47 -14.29
CA VAL A 92 11.17 19.76 -15.02
C VAL A 92 10.95 21.27 -15.17
N GLN A 93 11.23 22.06 -14.13
CA GLN A 93 11.14 23.53 -14.16
C GLN A 93 12.14 24.14 -15.15
N ASP A 94 13.38 23.63 -15.17
CA ASP A 94 14.44 24.03 -16.10
C ASP A 94 14.17 23.62 -17.56
N LYS A 95 13.04 22.96 -17.84
CA LYS A 95 12.67 22.40 -19.15
C LYS A 95 13.73 21.46 -19.73
N LYS A 96 14.49 20.78 -18.87
CA LYS A 96 15.47 19.79 -19.31
C LYS A 96 14.77 18.53 -19.85
N PRO A 97 15.38 17.79 -20.79
CA PRO A 97 14.76 16.60 -21.38
C PRO A 97 14.50 15.51 -20.33
N TYR A 98 13.31 14.90 -20.38
CA TYR A 98 12.95 13.72 -19.59
C TYR A 98 12.01 12.83 -20.41
N GLU A 99 11.79 11.60 -19.97
CA GLU A 99 10.87 10.68 -20.64
C GLU A 99 9.63 10.41 -19.80
N LEU A 100 8.47 10.50 -20.43
CA LEU A 100 7.21 10.14 -19.81
C LEU A 100 6.69 8.92 -20.56
N PHE A 101 6.71 7.76 -19.91
CA PHE A 101 6.09 6.56 -20.46
C PHE A 101 4.76 6.31 -19.75
N ILE A 102 3.69 6.83 -20.32
CA ILE A 102 2.35 6.45 -19.90
C ILE A 102 1.76 5.63 -21.05
N PRO A 103 1.39 4.36 -20.81
CA PRO A 103 0.66 3.59 -21.79
C PRO A 103 -0.55 4.39 -22.28
N ASP A 104 -0.76 4.42 -23.59
CA ASP A 104 -1.94 5.01 -24.24
C ASP A 104 -2.07 6.56 -24.20
N ILE A 105 -1.05 7.31 -23.77
CA ILE A 105 -1.04 8.79 -23.83
C ILE A 105 -0.01 9.31 -24.85
N SER A 106 -0.41 10.26 -25.68
CA SER A 106 0.45 10.88 -26.70
C SER A 106 1.44 11.91 -26.12
N SER A 107 2.60 12.05 -26.76
CA SER A 107 3.78 12.79 -26.25
C SER A 107 3.60 14.30 -26.02
N ASN A 108 2.54 14.92 -26.53
CA ASN A 108 2.39 16.38 -26.54
C ASN A 108 1.76 16.94 -25.26
N GLU A 109 1.25 16.09 -24.36
CA GLU A 109 0.66 16.48 -23.06
C GLU A 109 1.63 16.28 -21.86
N ASN A 110 2.88 15.86 -22.14
CA ASN A 110 3.80 15.32 -21.13
C ASN A 110 4.20 16.29 -20.02
N GLY A 111 4.31 17.59 -20.33
CA GLY A 111 4.72 18.65 -19.41
C GLY A 111 3.83 18.80 -18.18
N HIS A 112 2.54 18.98 -18.43
CA HIS A 112 1.55 19.21 -17.37
C HIS A 112 1.34 17.95 -16.52
N ILE A 113 1.36 16.77 -17.15
CA ILE A 113 1.18 15.50 -16.47
C ILE A 113 2.36 15.22 -15.52
N ALA A 114 3.60 15.44 -15.96
CA ALA A 114 4.77 15.25 -15.10
C ALA A 114 4.73 16.17 -13.86
N GLN A 115 4.36 17.44 -14.03
CA GLN A 115 4.17 18.38 -12.92
C GLN A 115 3.08 17.92 -11.94
N LYS A 116 1.95 17.42 -12.47
CA LYS A 116 0.86 16.89 -11.65
C LYS A 116 1.28 15.64 -10.86
N ILE A 117 2.07 14.75 -11.46
CA ILE A 117 2.56 13.55 -10.75
C ILE A 117 3.57 13.96 -9.67
N LEU A 118 4.50 14.88 -9.97
CA LEU A 118 5.47 15.37 -9.00
C LEU A 118 4.78 16.06 -7.82
N SER A 119 3.78 16.93 -8.07
CA SER A 119 3.03 17.57 -6.99
C SER A 119 2.25 16.57 -6.14
N LEU A 120 1.69 15.53 -6.77
CA LEU A 120 1.00 14.46 -6.07
C LEU A 120 1.93 13.69 -5.13
N VAL A 121 3.09 13.21 -5.61
CA VAL A 121 4.05 12.50 -4.74
C VAL A 121 4.67 13.43 -3.69
N ARG A 122 4.86 14.72 -4.00
CA ARG A 122 5.38 15.72 -3.06
C ARG A 122 4.41 16.01 -1.91
N SER A 123 3.11 15.80 -2.14
CA SER A 123 2.10 15.91 -1.09
C SER A 123 2.25 14.85 0.02
N TRP A 124 3.08 13.82 -0.17
CA TRP A 124 3.42 12.80 0.82
C TRP A 124 4.69 13.16 1.59
N THR A 125 4.57 14.15 2.46
CA THR A 125 5.65 14.58 3.37
C THR A 125 5.90 13.57 4.49
N SER A 126 7.02 13.74 5.21
CA SER A 126 7.35 12.91 6.37
C SER A 126 6.24 12.93 7.42
N GLU A 127 5.65 14.10 7.67
CA GLU A 127 4.54 14.29 8.60
C GLU A 127 3.30 13.54 8.13
N ARG A 128 2.93 13.67 6.85
CA ARG A 128 1.78 12.94 6.29
C ARG A 128 1.97 11.43 6.33
N LEU A 129 3.20 10.93 6.14
CA LEU A 129 3.49 9.50 6.26
C LEU A 129 3.35 8.98 7.69
N LEU A 130 3.66 9.81 8.69
CA LEU A 130 3.41 9.48 10.10
C LEU A 130 1.91 9.51 10.41
N ASP A 131 1.17 10.46 9.85
CA ASP A 131 -0.28 10.52 10.04
C ASP A 131 -1.00 9.37 9.31
N ASP A 132 -0.52 8.96 8.13
CA ASP A 132 -0.97 7.76 7.42
C ASP A 132 -0.76 6.48 8.24
N GLU A 133 0.37 6.38 8.94
CA GLU A 133 0.68 5.27 9.86
C GLU A 133 -0.24 5.29 11.09
N LYS A 134 -0.45 6.45 11.72
CA LYS A 134 -1.38 6.59 12.84
C LYS A 134 -2.81 6.23 12.44
N GLU A 135 -3.24 6.68 11.27
CA GLU A 135 -4.57 6.40 10.75
C GLU A 135 -4.76 4.91 10.47
N PHE A 136 -3.76 4.23 9.91
CA PHE A 136 -3.79 2.77 9.78
C PHE A 136 -4.01 2.07 11.14
N HIS A 137 -3.24 2.45 12.17
CA HIS A 137 -3.36 1.86 13.52
C HIS A 137 -4.64 2.26 14.25
N ARG A 138 -5.28 3.37 13.87
CA ARG A 138 -6.62 3.75 14.34
C ARG A 138 -7.70 2.87 13.70
N LEU A 139 -7.60 2.64 12.39
CA LEU A 139 -8.59 1.90 11.61
C LEU A 139 -8.54 0.40 11.86
N TYR A 140 -7.34 -0.14 12.04
CA TYR A 140 -7.11 -1.58 12.08
C TYR A 140 -6.62 -2.05 13.44
N ARG A 141 -7.31 -3.07 13.96
CA ARG A 141 -6.73 -3.99 14.95
C ARG A 141 -5.67 -4.87 14.25
N PRO A 142 -4.79 -5.57 14.99
CA PRO A 142 -3.83 -6.49 14.40
C PRO A 142 -4.46 -7.36 13.30
N ILE A 143 -3.92 -7.24 12.09
CA ILE A 143 -4.45 -7.89 10.90
C ILE A 143 -4.32 -9.40 11.04
N SER A 144 -5.44 -10.12 10.85
CA SER A 144 -5.45 -11.58 10.93
C SER A 144 -4.64 -12.22 9.80
N ILE A 145 -4.30 -13.49 9.98
CA ILE A 145 -3.60 -14.28 8.97
C ILE A 145 -4.44 -14.28 7.69
N LEU A 146 -3.89 -13.71 6.62
CA LEU A 146 -4.50 -13.74 5.29
C LEU A 146 -4.08 -15.01 4.56
N PRO A 147 -4.97 -15.62 3.75
CA PRO A 147 -4.58 -16.65 2.80
C PRO A 147 -3.45 -16.17 1.88
N PRO A 148 -2.53 -17.05 1.45
CA PRO A 148 -1.36 -16.67 0.65
C PRO A 148 -1.73 -16.11 -0.74
N ASP A 149 -2.94 -16.32 -1.23
CA ASP A 149 -3.46 -15.77 -2.48
C ASP A 149 -4.11 -14.38 -2.33
N GLN A 150 -4.31 -13.89 -1.10
CA GLN A 150 -5.04 -12.65 -0.80
C GLN A 150 -4.10 -11.44 -0.60
N TYR A 151 -3.05 -11.32 -1.41
CA TYR A 151 -2.21 -10.13 -1.41
C TYR A 151 -2.96 -8.93 -2.00
N PHE A 152 -2.74 -7.74 -1.45
CA PHE A 152 -3.42 -6.50 -1.85
C PHE A 152 -4.95 -6.49 -1.71
N THR A 153 -5.55 -7.40 -0.94
CA THR A 153 -6.97 -7.31 -0.57
C THR A 153 -7.23 -6.07 0.29
N VAL A 154 -8.43 -5.48 0.17
CA VAL A 154 -8.99 -4.65 1.25
C VAL A 154 -9.39 -5.57 2.39
N ILE A 155 -9.17 -5.13 3.62
CA ILE A 155 -9.50 -5.90 4.82
C ILE A 155 -10.62 -5.16 5.53
N ILE A 156 -11.73 -5.85 5.82
CA ILE A 156 -12.85 -5.34 6.59
C ILE A 156 -13.02 -6.21 7.82
N GLN A 157 -12.67 -5.69 9.00
CA GLN A 157 -12.76 -6.44 10.25
C GLN A 157 -14.22 -6.47 10.72
N ILE A 158 -14.91 -7.61 10.53
CA ILE A 158 -16.33 -7.78 10.91
C ILE A 158 -16.51 -8.50 12.23
N ALA A 159 -15.49 -9.24 12.66
CA ALA A 159 -15.40 -9.86 13.96
C ALA A 159 -14.05 -9.53 14.60
N GLU A 160 -13.93 -9.80 15.89
CA GLU A 160 -12.69 -9.73 16.64
C GLU A 160 -12.46 -11.06 17.35
N GLY A 161 -11.21 -11.53 17.35
CA GLY A 161 -10.84 -12.76 18.07
C GLY A 161 -11.35 -14.04 17.38
N CYS A 162 -11.25 -15.16 18.09
CA CYS A 162 -11.64 -16.47 17.55
C CYS A 162 -12.73 -17.13 18.40
N PRO A 163 -13.84 -17.64 17.82
CA PRO A 163 -14.89 -18.30 18.59
C PRO A 163 -14.40 -19.61 19.23
N TRP A 164 -13.37 -20.24 18.67
CA TRP A 164 -12.77 -21.45 19.20
C TRP A 164 -11.69 -21.16 20.26
N ASN A 165 -10.74 -20.26 19.97
CA ASN A 165 -9.62 -19.78 20.81
C ASN A 165 -8.87 -20.82 21.70
N LYS A 166 -8.88 -22.11 21.35
CA LYS A 166 -8.28 -23.20 22.12
C LYS A 166 -7.19 -23.98 21.36
N CYS A 167 -6.79 -23.51 20.18
CA CYS A 167 -5.75 -24.16 19.38
C CYS A 167 -4.39 -24.11 20.09
N ALA A 168 -3.76 -25.28 20.28
CA ALA A 168 -2.45 -25.39 20.91
C ALA A 168 -1.35 -24.62 20.16
N PHE A 169 -1.46 -24.51 18.83
CA PHE A 169 -0.48 -23.84 17.97
C PHE A 169 -0.73 -22.33 17.79
N CYS A 170 -1.95 -21.83 18.04
CA CYS A 170 -2.30 -20.46 17.70
C CYS A 170 -1.82 -19.50 18.79
N GLY A 171 -0.85 -18.64 18.48
CA GLY A 171 -0.47 -17.51 19.34
C GLY A 171 -1.27 -16.23 19.04
N PHE A 172 -1.85 -16.11 17.84
CA PHE A 172 -2.41 -14.87 17.32
C PHE A 172 -3.69 -14.40 18.04
N TYR A 173 -4.59 -15.34 18.37
CA TYR A 173 -5.88 -15.03 19.00
C TYR A 173 -5.90 -15.16 20.53
N ARG A 174 -4.79 -15.61 21.12
CA ARG A 174 -4.70 -15.78 22.57
C ARG A 174 -4.91 -14.43 23.26
N GLY A 175 -5.77 -14.42 24.28
CA GLY A 175 -6.11 -13.21 25.02
C GLY A 175 -7.09 -12.26 24.31
N ARG A 176 -7.54 -12.56 23.08
CA ARG A 176 -8.58 -11.79 22.38
C ARG A 176 -9.93 -12.50 22.48
N SER A 177 -10.86 -11.91 23.23
CA SER A 177 -12.24 -12.41 23.32
C SER A 177 -12.95 -12.32 21.97
N PHE A 178 -13.76 -13.33 21.66
CA PHE A 178 -14.55 -13.31 20.43
C PHE A 178 -15.73 -12.35 20.54
N ARG A 179 -15.90 -11.48 19.55
CA ARG A 179 -17.10 -10.65 19.39
C ARG A 179 -17.34 -10.38 17.91
N ILE A 180 -18.61 -10.43 17.50
CA ILE A 180 -19.05 -9.89 16.22
C ILE A 180 -19.28 -8.39 16.39
N ARG A 181 -18.73 -7.56 15.49
CA ARG A 181 -18.93 -6.12 15.57
C ARG A 181 -20.40 -5.77 15.25
N PRO A 182 -21.02 -4.82 15.96
CA PRO A 182 -22.32 -4.27 15.60
C PRO A 182 -22.35 -3.82 14.13
N LEU A 183 -23.49 -4.01 13.47
CA LEU A 183 -23.67 -3.66 12.05
C LEU A 183 -23.24 -2.22 11.75
N GLN A 184 -23.58 -1.27 12.63
CA GLN A 184 -23.23 0.14 12.45
C GLN A 184 -21.70 0.38 12.52
N GLU A 185 -20.99 -0.31 13.43
CA GLU A 185 -19.52 -0.21 13.50
C GLU A 185 -18.85 -0.75 12.23
N ILE A 186 -19.42 -1.81 11.64
CA ILE A 186 -18.89 -2.39 10.40
C ILE A 186 -19.12 -1.45 9.22
N LYS A 187 -20.31 -0.85 9.12
CA LYS A 187 -20.63 0.13 8.09
C LYS A 187 -19.70 1.35 8.16
N GLU A 188 -19.49 1.88 9.36
CA GLU A 188 -18.55 2.99 9.54
C GLU A 188 -17.13 2.58 9.15
N HIS A 189 -16.68 1.39 9.60
CA HIS A 189 -15.36 0.88 9.23
C HIS A 189 -15.19 0.72 7.72
N ILE A 190 -16.20 0.24 6.98
CA ILE A 190 -16.19 0.16 5.51
C ILE A 190 -15.96 1.54 4.90
N LYS A 191 -16.72 2.54 5.34
CA LYS A 191 -16.62 3.91 4.84
C LYS A 191 -15.27 4.53 5.15
N GLU A 192 -14.79 4.38 6.39
CA GLU A 192 -13.48 4.87 6.81
C GLU A 192 -12.34 4.21 6.02
N VAL A 193 -12.39 2.89 5.82
CA VAL A 193 -11.40 2.15 5.03
C VAL A 193 -11.42 2.59 3.57
N ALA A 194 -12.60 2.77 2.97
CA ALA A 194 -12.71 3.29 1.61
C ALA A 194 -12.09 4.70 1.50
N SER A 195 -12.36 5.57 2.46
CA SER A 195 -11.78 6.91 2.52
C SER A 195 -10.26 6.88 2.71
N TYR A 196 -9.75 6.00 3.56
CA TYR A 196 -8.31 5.85 3.84
C TYR A 196 -7.51 5.41 2.61
N PHE A 197 -8.08 4.52 1.79
CA PHE A 197 -7.46 4.10 0.55
C PHE A 197 -7.61 5.14 -0.56
N GLY A 198 -8.75 5.83 -0.66
CA GLY A 198 -9.03 6.80 -1.72
C GLY A 198 -8.75 6.22 -3.11
N GLU A 199 -8.01 6.95 -3.94
CA GLU A 199 -7.57 6.49 -5.28
C GLU A 199 -6.73 5.20 -5.25
N GLY A 200 -6.10 4.91 -4.11
CA GLY A 200 -5.38 3.66 -3.86
C GLY A 200 -6.27 2.41 -3.85
N LEU A 201 -7.60 2.56 -3.75
CA LEU A 201 -8.55 1.44 -3.91
C LEU A 201 -8.45 0.77 -5.25
N SER A 202 -8.07 1.52 -6.29
CA SER A 202 -7.98 0.98 -7.62
C SER A 202 -6.95 -0.17 -7.69
N LEU A 203 -5.90 -0.16 -6.87
CA LEU A 203 -4.92 -1.26 -6.75
C LEU A 203 -5.47 -2.54 -6.12
N ARG A 204 -6.65 -2.49 -5.51
CA ARG A 204 -7.23 -3.59 -4.74
C ARG A 204 -8.11 -4.45 -5.64
N ARG A 205 -7.94 -5.76 -5.53
CA ARG A 205 -8.63 -6.75 -6.39
C ARG A 205 -9.66 -7.60 -5.66
N THR A 206 -9.66 -7.56 -4.34
CA THR A 206 -10.58 -8.34 -3.49
C THR A 206 -10.86 -7.58 -2.20
N VAL A 207 -11.96 -7.95 -1.54
CA VAL A 207 -12.24 -7.59 -0.15
C VAL A 207 -12.25 -8.87 0.68
N PHE A 208 -11.52 -8.86 1.79
CA PHE A 208 -11.45 -9.94 2.75
C PHE A 208 -12.21 -9.53 4.01
N LEU A 209 -13.31 -10.25 4.28
CA LEU A 209 -14.06 -10.11 5.52
C LEU A 209 -13.30 -10.82 6.63
N SER A 210 -12.59 -10.03 7.40
CA SER A 210 -11.47 -10.45 8.22
C SER A 210 -11.84 -10.78 9.66
N ASP A 211 -10.87 -11.44 10.29
CA ASP A 211 -10.91 -12.07 11.61
C ASP A 211 -11.62 -13.44 11.59
N ALA A 212 -11.56 -14.20 12.70
CA ALA A 212 -11.53 -15.67 12.66
C ALA A 212 -12.68 -16.37 11.92
N ASN A 213 -13.89 -15.82 11.92
CA ASN A 213 -15.00 -16.41 11.18
C ASN A 213 -16.08 -15.38 10.82
N ALA A 214 -16.01 -14.85 9.59
CA ALA A 214 -17.03 -14.01 8.99
C ALA A 214 -18.45 -14.62 9.01
N PHE A 215 -18.55 -15.94 8.85
CA PHE A 215 -19.81 -16.68 8.80
C PHE A 215 -20.41 -16.97 10.17
N SER A 216 -19.75 -16.57 11.26
CA SER A 216 -20.37 -16.59 12.58
C SER A 216 -21.47 -15.52 12.73
N MET A 217 -21.52 -14.54 11.83
CA MET A 217 -22.60 -13.56 11.76
C MET A 217 -23.88 -14.16 11.15
N PRO A 218 -25.07 -13.87 11.71
CA PRO A 218 -26.33 -14.24 11.08
C PRO A 218 -26.44 -13.72 9.64
N HIS A 219 -26.89 -14.56 8.71
CA HIS A 219 -26.99 -14.21 7.28
C HIS A 219 -27.81 -12.92 7.02
N LYS A 220 -28.85 -12.68 7.81
CA LYS A 220 -29.68 -11.47 7.72
C LYS A 220 -28.88 -10.17 7.93
N ASP A 221 -27.79 -10.23 8.70
CA ASP A 221 -26.93 -9.09 9.03
C ASP A 221 -25.74 -9.00 8.06
N LEU A 222 -25.29 -10.14 7.51
CA LEU A 222 -24.22 -10.21 6.52
C LEU A 222 -24.61 -9.61 5.16
N LEU A 223 -25.86 -9.83 4.71
CA LEU A 223 -26.33 -9.31 3.42
C LEU A 223 -26.23 -7.77 3.31
N PRO A 224 -26.67 -6.98 4.31
CA PRO A 224 -26.42 -5.54 4.33
C PRO A 224 -24.94 -5.17 4.21
N ILE A 225 -24.03 -5.89 4.89
CA ILE A 225 -22.59 -5.62 4.84
C ILE A 225 -22.03 -5.86 3.44
N LEU A 226 -22.42 -6.96 2.78
CA LEU A 226 -21.98 -7.25 1.42
C LEU A 226 -22.42 -6.17 0.43
N LYS A 227 -23.62 -5.60 0.60
CA LYS A 227 -24.10 -4.47 -0.21
C LYS A 227 -23.27 -3.22 0.02
N GLU A 228 -22.92 -2.91 1.27
CA GLU A 228 -22.05 -1.76 1.61
C GLU A 228 -20.65 -1.95 1.05
N VAL A 229 -20.10 -3.16 1.16
CA VAL A 229 -18.80 -3.51 0.56
C VAL A 229 -18.85 -3.32 -0.95
N GLN A 230 -19.87 -3.83 -1.63
CA GLN A 230 -20.01 -3.67 -3.08
C GLN A 230 -20.16 -2.19 -3.49
N HIS A 231 -20.85 -1.39 -2.68
CA HIS A 231 -21.04 0.03 -2.93
C HIS A 231 -19.74 0.83 -2.81
N HIS A 232 -18.95 0.57 -1.76
CA HIS A 232 -17.72 1.33 -1.47
C HIS A 232 -16.47 0.78 -2.17
N PHE A 233 -16.47 -0.51 -2.52
CA PHE A 233 -15.37 -1.18 -3.17
C PHE A 233 -15.86 -1.78 -4.49
N PRO A 234 -15.94 -0.97 -5.58
CA PRO A 234 -16.31 -1.43 -6.91
C PRO A 234 -15.15 -2.21 -7.54
N ILE A 235 -14.74 -3.28 -6.86
CA ILE A 235 -13.68 -4.16 -7.25
C ILE A 235 -14.21 -5.02 -8.39
N GLN A 236 -13.72 -4.75 -9.59
CA GLN A 236 -14.03 -5.52 -10.78
C GLN A 236 -13.34 -6.89 -10.69
N THR A 237 -14.13 -7.96 -10.76
CA THR A 237 -13.67 -9.34 -11.00
C THR A 237 -13.14 -9.51 -12.42
#